data_AF-A0A2A4HLR2-F1
#
_entry.id   AF-A0A2A4HLR2-F1
#
_cell.length_a   1.000
_cell.length_b   1.000
_cell.length_c   1.000
_cell.angle_alpha   90.00
_cell.angle_beta   90.00
_cell.angle_gamma   90.00
#
_symmetry.space_group_name_H-M   'P 1'
#
loop_
_entity.id
_entity.type
_entity.pdbx_description
1 polymer ?
#
loop_
_entity_poly.entity_id
_entity_poly.type
_entity_poly.pdbx_seq_one_letter_code
_entity_poly.pdbx_strand_id
1 'polypeptide(L)'
;MSDILTAELMASAPLKFSYPITPEVSIDTTVTGDSRQYATVSIVYGSMQIWSGTMTQTAPKLTIPFNIVAGSITIEEGGTFMLTIPTPLQNGSVVASLTIKSSTSTVPFNAFVATWPLSSAS
;
A
#
# COMPACT_ATOMS: atom_id res chain seq x y z
N MET A 1 24.13 -31.36 -3.51
CA MET A 1 24.08 -30.27 -2.51
C MET A 1 23.97 -28.97 -3.28
N SER A 2 22.76 -28.53 -3.66
CA SER A 2 21.80 -27.76 -2.84
C SER A 2 22.10 -26.27 -2.66
N ASP A 3 23.23 -25.74 -3.16
CA ASP A 3 23.58 -24.33 -2.92
C ASP A 3 23.08 -23.32 -3.97
N ILE A 4 22.65 -23.78 -5.16
CA ILE A 4 22.23 -22.87 -6.23
C ILE A 4 20.78 -22.38 -6.03
N LEU A 5 19.97 -23.14 -5.28
CA LEU A 5 18.57 -22.78 -4.99
C LEU A 5 18.46 -21.74 -3.85
N THR A 6 19.52 -21.54 -3.07
CA THR A 6 19.51 -20.62 -1.91
C THR A 6 19.71 -19.15 -2.33
N ALA A 7 20.45 -18.90 -3.42
CA ALA A 7 20.70 -17.54 -3.93
C ALA A 7 19.50 -16.95 -4.69
N GLU A 8 18.74 -17.77 -5.42
CA GLU A 8 17.49 -17.33 -6.07
C GLU A 8 16.36 -17.02 -5.06
N LEU A 9 16.52 -17.43 -3.79
CA LEU A 9 15.58 -17.16 -2.70
C LEU A 9 15.93 -15.92 -1.86
N MET A 10 17.00 -15.19 -2.19
CA MET A 10 17.33 -13.88 -1.58
C MET A 10 16.47 -12.75 -2.18
N ALA A 11 15.20 -13.02 -2.46
CA ALA A 11 14.22 -11.98 -2.69
C ALA A 11 14.25 -11.05 -1.48
N SER A 12 14.56 -9.78 -1.70
CA SER A 12 14.64 -8.81 -0.59
C SER A 12 13.36 -8.89 0.25
N ALA A 13 13.50 -9.14 1.57
CA ALA A 13 12.37 -9.39 2.46
C ALA A 13 11.29 -8.31 2.27
N PRO A 14 9.99 -8.64 2.25
CA PRO A 14 8.94 -7.67 2.01
C PRO A 14 9.03 -6.49 2.98
N LEU A 15 8.96 -5.26 2.46
CA LEU A 15 8.82 -4.08 3.32
C LEU A 15 7.35 -3.96 3.71
N LYS A 16 7.09 -3.72 4.99
CA LYS A 16 5.73 -3.56 5.51
C LYS A 16 5.59 -2.20 6.16
N PHE A 17 4.56 -1.48 5.77
CA PHE A 17 4.17 -0.18 6.29
C PHE A 17 2.74 -0.26 6.78
N SER A 18 2.42 0.44 7.86
CA SER A 18 1.05 0.61 8.33
C SER A 18 0.82 2.08 8.61
N TYR A 19 -0.19 2.65 7.95
CA TYR A 19 -0.60 4.04 8.13
C TYR A 19 -1.99 4.05 8.79
N PRO A 20 -2.11 4.51 10.04
CA PRO A 20 -3.41 4.61 10.71
C PRO A 20 -4.22 5.77 10.12
N ILE A 21 -5.43 5.49 9.66
CA ILE A 21 -6.45 6.50 9.35
C ILE A 21 -7.17 6.90 10.64
N THR A 22 -7.55 5.89 11.44
CA THR A 22 -8.15 6.00 12.77
C THR A 22 -7.49 4.96 13.68
N PRO A 23 -7.80 4.91 14.99
CA PRO A 23 -7.28 3.86 15.87
C PRO A 23 -7.67 2.43 15.45
N GLU A 24 -8.77 2.28 14.70
CA GLU A 24 -9.28 0.97 14.28
C GLU A 24 -9.08 0.70 12.79
N VAL A 25 -8.80 1.72 11.97
CA VAL A 25 -8.65 1.59 10.51
C VAL A 25 -7.27 2.00 10.08
N SER A 26 -6.56 1.10 9.39
CA SER A 26 -5.25 1.38 8.79
C SER A 26 -5.22 1.05 7.30
N ILE A 27 -4.26 1.68 6.63
CA ILE A 27 -3.80 1.29 5.30
C ILE A 27 -2.46 0.59 5.48
N ASP A 28 -2.44 -0.71 5.26
CA ASP A 28 -1.24 -1.52 5.31
C ASP A 28 -0.68 -1.66 3.90
N THR A 29 0.61 -1.37 3.71
CA THR A 29 1.29 -1.49 2.42
C THR A 29 2.41 -2.51 2.54
N THR A 30 2.38 -3.54 1.69
CA THR A 30 3.46 -4.52 1.55
C THR A 30 4.15 -4.35 0.20
N VAL A 31 5.47 -4.14 0.22
CA VAL A 31 6.27 -3.93 -0.98
C VAL A 31 7.18 -5.13 -1.22
N THR A 32 7.13 -5.67 -2.43
CA THR A 32 7.85 -6.88 -2.85
C THR A 32 8.52 -6.71 -4.21
N GLY A 33 9.28 -7.73 -4.62
CA GLY A 33 10.08 -7.74 -5.84
C GLY A 33 11.49 -7.21 -5.62
N ASP A 34 12.42 -7.67 -6.47
CA ASP A 34 13.85 -7.39 -6.31
C ASP A 34 14.17 -5.91 -6.48
N SER A 35 13.43 -5.20 -7.34
CA SER A 35 13.52 -3.76 -7.50
C SER A 35 12.40 -3.00 -6.77
N ARG A 36 11.72 -3.67 -5.81
CA ARG A 36 10.57 -3.11 -5.07
C ARG A 36 9.47 -2.59 -5.99
N GLN A 37 9.20 -3.30 -7.08
CA GLN A 37 8.28 -2.88 -8.13
C GLN A 37 6.80 -3.27 -7.91
N TYR A 38 6.52 -4.03 -6.85
CA TYR A 38 5.17 -4.45 -6.49
C TYR A 38 4.78 -3.84 -5.14
N ALA A 39 3.59 -3.23 -5.07
CA ALA A 39 3.06 -2.70 -3.82
C ALA A 39 1.61 -3.15 -3.65
N THR A 40 1.36 -3.97 -2.64
CA THR A 40 0.01 -4.37 -2.23
C THR A 40 -0.44 -3.47 -1.11
N VAL A 41 -1.55 -2.76 -1.31
CA VAL A 41 -2.24 -2.00 -0.28
C VAL A 41 -3.43 -2.80 0.23
N SER A 42 -3.65 -2.75 1.53
CA SER A 42 -4.78 -3.35 2.21
C SER A 42 -5.41 -2.32 3.12
N ILE A 43 -6.74 -2.23 3.11
CA ILE A 43 -7.48 -1.50 4.13
C ILE A 43 -7.84 -2.53 5.21
N VAL A 44 -7.46 -2.24 6.43
CA VAL A 44 -7.62 -3.14 7.59
C VAL A 44 -8.51 -2.45 8.62
N TYR A 45 -9.48 -3.19 9.16
CA TYR A 45 -10.29 -2.78 10.29
C TYR A 45 -10.05 -3.73 11.48
N GLY A 46 -9.42 -3.23 12.54
CA GLY A 46 -8.91 -4.03 13.63
C GLY A 46 -7.85 -5.01 13.14
N SER A 47 -8.19 -6.30 13.09
CA SER A 47 -7.34 -7.38 12.54
C SER A 47 -7.83 -7.92 11.20
N MET A 48 -8.94 -7.40 10.67
CA MET A 48 -9.59 -7.91 9.47
C MET A 48 -9.21 -7.07 8.25
N GLN A 49 -8.68 -7.72 7.22
CA GLN A 49 -8.53 -7.10 5.91
C GLN A 49 -9.89 -7.02 5.22
N ILE A 50 -10.36 -5.81 4.95
CA ILE A 50 -11.68 -5.57 4.32
C ILE A 50 -11.57 -5.31 2.82
N TRP A 51 -10.40 -4.86 2.36
CA TRP A 51 -10.10 -4.69 0.95
C TRP A 51 -8.59 -4.79 0.72
N SER A 52 -8.18 -5.22 -0.47
CA SER A 52 -6.79 -5.14 -0.90
C SER A 52 -6.70 -4.99 -2.41
N GLY A 53 -5.61 -4.35 -2.86
CA GLY A 53 -5.23 -4.34 -4.26
C GLY A 53 -3.72 -4.27 -4.43
N THR A 54 -3.23 -4.74 -5.57
CA THR A 54 -1.80 -4.72 -5.90
C THR A 54 -1.53 -3.79 -7.07
N MET A 55 -0.57 -2.89 -6.88
CA MET A 55 0.01 -2.03 -7.92
C MET A 55 1.31 -2.62 -8.43
N THR A 56 1.57 -2.38 -9.71
CA THR A 56 2.81 -2.77 -10.40
C THR A 56 3.36 -1.59 -11.18
N GLN A 57 4.56 -1.72 -11.76
CA GLN A 57 5.09 -0.70 -12.66
C GLN A 57 4.19 -0.45 -13.89
N THR A 58 3.55 -1.49 -14.42
CA THR A 58 2.68 -1.38 -15.61
C THR A 58 1.24 -0.98 -15.25
N ALA A 59 0.84 -1.16 -14.00
CA ALA A 59 -0.44 -0.73 -13.44
C ALA A 59 -0.22 -0.02 -12.10
N PRO A 60 0.32 1.22 -12.12
CA PRO A 60 0.75 1.92 -10.90
C PRO A 60 -0.42 2.54 -10.12
N LYS A 61 -1.64 2.48 -10.65
CA LYS A 61 -2.82 3.09 -10.04
C LYS A 61 -3.85 2.02 -9.69
N LEU A 62 -4.34 2.06 -8.46
CA LEU A 62 -5.53 1.35 -8.03
C LEU A 62 -6.67 2.33 -7.81
N THR A 63 -7.89 1.88 -8.07
CA THR A 63 -9.12 2.60 -7.75
C THR A 63 -10.00 1.66 -6.95
N ILE A 64 -10.52 2.14 -5.82
CA ILE A 64 -11.44 1.42 -4.96
C ILE A 64 -12.78 1.29 -5.72
N PRO A 65 -13.27 0.07 -5.99
CA PRO A 65 -14.41 -0.13 -6.87
C PRO A 65 -15.78 0.01 -6.19
N PHE A 66 -15.83 0.12 -4.86
CA PHE A 66 -17.07 0.25 -4.07
C PHE A 66 -16.79 0.92 -2.73
N ASN A 67 -17.83 1.44 -2.08
CA ASN A 67 -17.71 2.01 -0.74
C ASN A 67 -17.26 0.95 0.28
N ILE A 68 -16.21 1.25 1.04
CA ILE A 68 -15.68 0.38 2.08
C ILE A 68 -16.13 0.92 3.44
N VAL A 69 -17.02 0.20 4.11
CA VAL A 69 -17.51 0.55 5.45
C VAL A 69 -16.63 -0.11 6.51
N ALA A 70 -16.04 0.70 7.38
CA ALA A 70 -15.11 0.26 8.43
C ALA A 70 -15.44 0.95 9.76
N GLY A 71 -16.30 0.31 10.55
CA GLY A 71 -16.77 0.86 11.83
C GLY A 71 -17.54 2.17 11.64
N SER A 72 -16.99 3.25 12.20
CA SER A 72 -17.59 4.59 12.19
C SER A 72 -17.30 5.42 10.93
N ILE A 73 -16.44 4.90 10.03
CA ILE A 73 -16.10 5.58 8.79
C ILE A 73 -16.45 4.74 7.55
N THR A 74 -16.62 5.43 6.43
CA THR A 74 -16.74 4.85 5.10
C THR A 74 -15.68 5.49 4.21
N ILE A 75 -14.87 4.69 3.54
CA ILE A 75 -14.00 5.14 2.46
C ILE A 75 -14.81 5.03 1.17
N GLU A 76 -15.03 6.16 0.51
CA GLU A 76 -15.89 6.19 -0.68
C GLU A 76 -15.24 5.51 -1.89
N GLU A 77 -16.10 4.97 -2.75
CA GLU A 77 -15.72 4.46 -4.06
C GLU A 77 -14.99 5.53 -4.89
N GLY A 78 -14.14 5.08 -5.81
CA GLY A 78 -13.36 5.99 -6.64
C GLY A 78 -12.11 6.56 -5.96
N GLY A 79 -11.91 6.34 -4.65
CA GLY A 79 -10.64 6.59 -3.98
C GLY A 79 -9.49 5.83 -4.65
N THR A 80 -8.30 6.43 -4.69
CA THR A 80 -7.18 5.91 -5.48
C THR A 80 -5.91 5.73 -4.66
N PHE A 81 -5.09 4.78 -5.09
CA PHE A 81 -3.71 4.62 -4.66
C PHE A 81 -2.81 4.75 -5.87
N MET A 82 -1.68 5.44 -5.71
CA MET A 82 -0.70 5.64 -6.77
C MET A 82 0.69 5.23 -6.30
N LEU A 83 1.26 4.26 -6.99
CA LEU A 83 2.61 3.77 -6.84
C LEU A 83 3.58 4.63 -7.63
N THR A 84 4.62 5.10 -6.96
CA THR A 84 5.82 5.60 -7.63
C THR A 84 6.94 4.60 -7.42
N ILE A 85 7.53 4.13 -8.51
CA ILE A 85 8.63 3.15 -8.47
C ILE A 85 9.91 3.88 -8.02
N PRO A 86 10.71 3.29 -7.11
CA PRO A 86 11.96 3.89 -6.70
C PRO A 86 12.96 3.98 -7.86
N THR A 87 13.80 5.02 -7.83
CA THR A 87 14.96 5.20 -8.71
C THR A 87 16.16 5.62 -7.88
N PRO A 88 17.39 5.67 -8.42
CA PRO A 88 18.56 6.14 -7.67
C PRO A 88 18.43 7.58 -7.15
N LEU A 89 17.55 8.39 -7.74
CA LEU A 89 17.34 9.80 -7.38
C LEU A 89 16.05 10.04 -6.60
N GLN A 90 15.18 9.03 -6.46
CA GLN A 90 13.85 9.20 -5.88
C GLN A 90 13.39 7.92 -5.15
N ASN A 91 12.89 8.10 -3.94
CA ASN A 91 12.26 7.02 -3.18
C ASN A 91 10.97 6.54 -3.84
N GLY A 92 10.75 5.24 -3.76
CA GLY A 92 9.47 4.61 -4.06
C GLY A 92 8.44 5.04 -3.04
N SER A 93 7.18 5.11 -3.46
CA SER A 93 6.10 5.52 -2.56
C SER A 93 4.74 5.01 -2.99
N VAL A 94 3.82 4.96 -2.04
CA VAL A 94 2.39 4.89 -2.31
C VAL A 94 1.73 6.13 -1.73
N VAL A 95 1.01 6.86 -2.59
CA VAL A 95 0.13 7.96 -2.19
C VAL A 95 -1.31 7.45 -2.22
N ALA A 96 -2.04 7.69 -1.14
CA ALA A 96 -3.48 7.46 -1.06
C ALA A 96 -4.20 8.79 -1.26
N SER A 97 -5.20 8.80 -2.15
CA SER A 97 -6.11 9.91 -2.39
C SER A 97 -7.54 9.39 -2.28
N LEU A 98 -8.11 9.52 -1.08
CA LEU A 98 -9.37 8.92 -0.67
C LEU A 98 -10.36 10.00 -0.22
N THR A 99 -11.64 9.66 -0.16
CA THR A 99 -12.65 10.45 0.55
C THR A 99 -13.14 9.64 1.73
N ILE A 100 -13.04 10.20 2.93
CA ILE A 100 -13.45 9.55 4.16
C ILE A 100 -14.72 10.23 4.66
N LYS A 101 -15.77 9.43 4.81
CA LYS A 101 -17.06 9.85 5.35
C LYS A 101 -17.25 9.28 6.75
N SER A 102 -17.72 10.12 7.66
CA SER A 102 -18.20 9.73 8.98
C SER A 102 -19.68 10.12 9.13
N SER A 103 -20.27 9.88 10.30
CA SER A 103 -21.64 10.32 10.60
C SER A 103 -21.81 11.84 10.58
N THR A 104 -20.74 12.61 10.79
CA THR A 104 -20.80 14.07 10.96
C THR A 104 -20.04 14.85 9.90
N SER A 105 -19.20 14.19 9.09
CA SER A 105 -18.33 14.87 8.14
C SER A 105 -17.98 14.03 6.92
N THR A 106 -17.53 14.70 5.87
CA THR A 106 -16.89 14.07 4.72
C THR A 106 -15.64 14.88 4.42
N VAL A 107 -14.49 14.22 4.43
CA VAL A 107 -13.19 14.88 4.33
C VAL A 107 -12.33 14.20 3.26
N PRO A 108 -11.60 14.98 2.44
CA PRO A 108 -10.59 14.41 1.58
C PRO A 108 -9.40 13.93 2.42
N PHE A 109 -8.82 12.81 2.04
CA PHE A 109 -7.63 12.23 2.65
C PHE A 109 -6.56 12.05 1.58
N ASN A 110 -5.45 12.79 1.72
CA ASN A 110 -4.32 12.70 0.81
C ASN A 110 -3.04 12.53 1.62
N ALA A 111 -2.42 11.36 1.54
CA ALA A 111 -1.24 11.04 2.34
C ALA A 111 -0.30 10.06 1.64
N PHE A 112 0.99 10.19 1.93
CA PHE A 112 1.95 9.12 1.68
C PHE A 112 1.74 8.03 2.73
N VAL A 113 1.25 6.87 2.30
CA VAL A 113 0.98 5.73 3.20
C VAL A 113 2.16 4.77 3.30
N ALA A 114 3.09 4.87 2.35
CA ALA A 114 4.35 4.14 2.38
C ALA A 114 5.42 4.88 1.55
N THR A 115 6.67 4.81 2.00
CA THR A 115 7.84 5.33 1.27
C THR A 115 9.05 4.42 1.52
N TRP A 116 9.82 4.10 0.49
CA TRP A 116 10.99 3.23 0.59
C TRP A 116 12.11 3.66 -0.38
N PRO A 117 13.38 3.43 -0.04
CA PRO A 117 14.48 3.66 -0.97
C PRO A 117 14.46 2.64 -2.12
N LEU A 118 15.15 2.96 -3.23
CA LEU A 118 15.56 1.92 -4.19
C LEU A 118 16.33 0.86 -3.42
N SER A 119 15.97 -0.42 -3.63
CA SER A 119 16.57 -1.55 -2.92
C SER A 119 18.07 -1.32 -2.72
N SER A 120 18.51 -1.09 -1.50
CA SER A 120 19.93 -1.22 -1.18
C SER A 120 20.25 -2.68 -1.45
N ALA A 121 20.96 -2.94 -2.56
CA ALA A 121 21.64 -4.20 -2.75
C ALA A 121 22.41 -4.49 -1.46
N SER A 122 21.97 -5.50 -0.70
CA SER A 122 22.74 -6.07 0.39
C SER A 122 23.93 -6.81 -0.19
#